data_AF-I3CGY6-F1
#
_entry.id   AF-I3CGY6-F1
#
_cell.length_a   1.000
_cell.length_b   1.000
_cell.length_c   1.000
_cell.angle_alpha   90.00
_cell.angle_beta   90.00
_cell.angle_gamma   90.00
#
_symmetry.space_group_name_H-M   'P 1'
#
loop_
_entity.id
_entity.type
_entity.pdbx_description
1 polymer ?
#
loop_
_entity_poly.entity_id
_entity_poly.type
_entity_poly.pdbx_seq_one_letter_code
_entity_poly.pdbx_strand_id
1 'polypeptide(L)'
;MLWANDYVLPELNAKRYPSVTDSSSFIDVRYSSRAVNLEDKVVINERRPVYTGQALRIRVLAPPGATGVSIGGESNLWQGSAGDISSRVRFKAYDYDPGNFIYEPTQRPAGVTNNVYASDLEPAGGGLSLSLYGKIGSKTPPLTSPRYLYFVLYNPANSVNFTFESLSFSFVIGDTNLYTAWRNKRPWAGGSGNIDGIGEEYGSSSNTRTSSVLNLPNLGLASVGGSVFFGGISSTQGGAYLQRTNHPLSSVADIQGAIQVDSQHVGQNVELLIFASYTPPNTTQRLYYMLSSQGLELWDGNPNSLKAYKQGIVLQSYHPFELYKGQFVGTGLLNVYFGYRLPNKMIITSKQSIDINVF
;
A
#
# COMPACT_ATOMS: atom_id res chain seq x y z
N MET A 1 5.13 -14.79 6.62
CA MET A 1 5.39 -14.27 5.26
C MET A 1 4.32 -13.24 4.97
N LEU A 2 4.67 -12.10 4.37
CA LEU A 2 3.75 -10.97 4.19
C LEU A 2 2.90 -11.17 2.93
N TRP A 3 1.68 -10.62 2.94
CA TRP A 3 0.80 -10.55 1.78
C TRP A 3 1.52 -9.92 0.58
N ALA A 4 1.47 -10.56 -0.59
CA ALA A 4 2.08 -9.99 -1.80
C ALA A 4 1.35 -8.71 -2.24
N ASN A 5 0.05 -8.65 -1.98
CA ASN A 5 -0.80 -7.51 -2.24
C ASN A 5 -1.75 -7.30 -1.06
N ASP A 6 -1.77 -6.11 -0.47
CA ASP A 6 -2.65 -5.76 0.65
C ASP A 6 -3.27 -4.37 0.44
N TYR A 7 -4.59 -4.32 0.34
CA TYR A 7 -5.35 -3.11 0.01
C TYR A 7 -6.42 -2.81 1.05
N VAL A 8 -6.79 -1.53 1.17
CA VAL A 8 -8.01 -1.08 1.85
C VAL A 8 -8.96 -0.56 0.78
N LEU A 9 -10.13 -1.19 0.62
CA LEU A 9 -11.12 -0.82 -0.39
C LEU A 9 -12.55 -0.99 0.15
N PRO A 10 -13.53 -0.16 -0.25
CA PRO A 10 -13.37 1.02 -1.08
C PRO A 10 -12.43 2.07 -0.49
N GLU A 11 -11.82 2.86 -1.36
CA GLU A 11 -11.11 4.06 -0.92
C GLU A 11 -12.09 4.96 -0.17
N LEU A 12 -11.65 5.46 0.98
CA LEU A 12 -12.50 6.27 1.85
C LEU A 12 -12.70 7.62 1.22
N ASN A 13 -13.77 7.74 0.44
CA ASN A 13 -14.19 9.02 -0.08
C ASN A 13 -15.68 9.34 0.02
N ALA A 14 -16.03 10.63 -0.08
CA ALA A 14 -17.42 11.08 0.09
C ALA A 14 -18.33 10.54 -1.03
N LYS A 15 -17.73 10.23 -2.18
CA LYS A 15 -18.39 9.53 -3.30
C LYS A 15 -18.63 8.05 -2.98
N ARG A 16 -17.74 7.38 -2.22
CA ARG A 16 -17.87 5.95 -1.85
C ARG A 16 -18.70 5.71 -0.59
N TYR A 17 -18.73 6.69 0.32
CA TYR A 17 -19.52 6.69 1.55
C TYR A 17 -20.35 7.98 1.62
N PRO A 18 -21.45 8.10 0.85
CA PRO A 18 -22.28 9.29 0.83
C PRO A 18 -23.09 9.43 2.13
N SER A 19 -23.58 10.63 2.42
CA SER A 19 -24.62 10.81 3.45
C SER A 19 -25.91 10.13 3.00
N VAL A 20 -26.65 9.55 3.94
CA VAL A 20 -27.91 8.84 3.70
C VAL A 20 -29.01 9.52 4.50
N THR A 21 -30.17 9.75 3.89
CA THR A 21 -31.29 10.49 4.50
C THR A 21 -32.51 9.63 4.79
N ASP A 22 -32.55 8.39 4.26
CA ASP A 22 -33.74 7.55 4.29
C ASP A 22 -33.59 6.41 5.31
N SER A 23 -34.67 5.73 5.68
CA SER A 23 -34.68 4.67 6.71
C SER A 23 -34.02 3.35 6.28
N SER A 24 -33.65 3.23 5.00
CA SER A 24 -32.80 2.16 4.49
C SER A 24 -32.08 2.65 3.24
N SER A 25 -30.76 2.55 3.22
CA SER A 25 -29.98 3.01 2.07
C SER A 25 -29.07 1.91 1.56
N PHE A 26 -29.00 1.81 0.24
CA PHE A 26 -28.08 0.93 -0.45
C PHE A 26 -26.94 1.77 -1.02
N ILE A 27 -25.73 1.48 -0.58
CA ILE A 27 -24.52 2.14 -1.08
C ILE A 27 -23.80 1.13 -1.96
N ASP A 28 -23.50 1.51 -3.20
CA ASP A 28 -22.79 0.67 -4.16
C ASP A 28 -21.55 1.39 -4.67
N VAL A 29 -20.40 0.73 -4.55
CA VAL A 29 -19.11 1.24 -5.00
C VAL A 29 -18.58 0.31 -6.06
N ARG A 30 -18.36 0.85 -7.27
CA ARG A 30 -17.86 0.08 -8.41
C ARG A 30 -16.51 0.61 -8.89
N TYR A 31 -15.67 -0.34 -9.25
CA TYR A 31 -14.42 -0.16 -9.95
C TYR A 31 -14.45 -0.97 -11.26
N SER A 32 -13.89 -0.41 -12.33
CA SER A 32 -13.79 -1.10 -13.62
C SER A 32 -12.42 -0.86 -14.26
N SER A 33 -11.80 -1.91 -14.78
CA SER A 33 -10.58 -1.82 -15.60
C SER A 33 -10.77 -0.92 -16.84
N ARG A 34 -12.02 -0.74 -17.28
CA ARG A 34 -12.41 0.08 -18.43
C ARG A 34 -12.86 1.49 -18.04
N ALA A 35 -12.85 1.85 -16.76
CA ALA A 35 -13.24 3.18 -16.33
C ALA A 35 -12.31 4.24 -16.90
N VAL A 36 -12.89 5.35 -17.38
CA VAL A 36 -12.12 6.49 -17.92
C VAL A 36 -11.49 7.29 -16.77
N ASN A 37 -12.24 7.48 -15.68
CA ASN A 37 -11.77 8.19 -14.49
C ASN A 37 -10.86 7.28 -13.66
N LEU A 38 -9.66 7.76 -13.33
CA LEU A 38 -8.68 7.01 -12.52
C LEU A 38 -9.25 6.56 -11.16
N GLU A 39 -10.08 7.39 -10.53
CA GLU A 39 -10.71 7.07 -9.23
C GLU A 39 -11.75 5.93 -9.30
N ASP A 40 -12.23 5.60 -10.50
CA ASP A 40 -13.19 4.52 -10.77
C ASP A 40 -12.51 3.29 -11.36
N LYS A 41 -11.18 3.31 -11.54
CA LYS A 41 -10.44 2.17 -12.05
C LYS A 41 -10.13 1.15 -10.98
N VAL A 42 -9.98 -0.12 -11.39
CA VAL A 42 -9.58 -1.18 -10.46
C VAL A 42 -8.11 -0.97 -10.06
N VAL A 43 -7.92 -0.30 -8.93
CA VAL A 43 -6.61 0.07 -8.37
C VAL A 43 -5.67 -1.13 -8.24
N ILE A 44 -6.24 -2.32 -7.98
CA ILE A 44 -5.48 -3.57 -7.88
C ILE A 44 -4.74 -3.85 -9.19
N ASN A 45 -5.43 -3.75 -10.33
CA ASN A 45 -4.85 -4.07 -11.64
C ASN A 45 -3.89 -3.01 -12.16
N GLU A 46 -4.21 -1.73 -11.97
CA GLU A 46 -3.36 -0.63 -12.45
C GLU A 46 -1.99 -0.64 -11.77
N ARG A 47 -1.94 -1.14 -10.53
CA ARG A 47 -0.70 -1.31 -9.81
C ARG A 47 0.02 -2.56 -10.31
N ARG A 48 -0.56 -3.76 -10.14
CA ARG A 48 -0.03 -5.05 -10.65
C ARG A 48 -1.12 -6.13 -10.70
N PRO A 49 -1.14 -7.01 -11.73
CA PRO A 49 -1.85 -8.29 -11.65
C PRO A 49 -1.44 -9.08 -10.39
N VAL A 50 -2.32 -9.94 -9.89
CA VAL A 50 -1.92 -10.93 -8.89
C VAL A 50 -1.21 -12.06 -9.63
N TYR A 51 0.12 -12.10 -9.54
CA TYR A 51 0.91 -13.11 -10.25
C TYR A 51 0.68 -14.52 -9.69
N THR A 52 1.08 -15.53 -10.44
CA THR A 52 1.00 -16.92 -9.98
C THR A 52 1.83 -17.11 -8.70
N GLY A 53 1.31 -17.92 -7.79
CA GLY A 53 1.87 -18.10 -6.45
C GLY A 53 1.71 -16.89 -5.52
N GLN A 54 0.93 -15.86 -5.86
CA GLN A 54 0.72 -14.70 -4.99
C GLN A 54 -0.63 -14.73 -4.26
N ALA A 55 -0.65 -14.13 -3.07
CA ALA A 55 -1.86 -13.88 -2.31
C ALA A 55 -2.16 -12.38 -2.22
N LEU A 56 -3.45 -12.07 -2.25
CA LEU A 56 -4.07 -10.77 -2.16
C LEU A 56 -4.96 -10.73 -0.92
N ARG A 57 -4.86 -9.66 -0.15
CA ARG A 57 -5.82 -9.29 0.90
C ARG A 57 -6.47 -7.95 0.56
N ILE A 58 -7.79 -7.89 0.65
CA ILE A 58 -8.56 -6.65 0.60
C ILE A 58 -9.26 -6.48 1.94
N ARG A 59 -8.96 -5.36 2.60
CA ARG A 59 -9.62 -4.90 3.83
C ARG A 59 -10.78 -3.99 3.45
N VAL A 60 -11.99 -4.42 3.78
CA VAL A 60 -13.24 -3.73 3.47
C VAL A 60 -13.74 -3.02 4.69
N LEU A 61 -13.70 -1.68 4.70
CA LEU A 61 -14.26 -0.92 5.80
C LEU A 61 -15.79 -1.01 5.76
N ALA A 62 -16.34 -1.77 6.70
CA ALA A 62 -17.76 -1.81 6.95
C ALA A 62 -18.12 -0.68 7.92
N PRO A 63 -19.00 0.27 7.52
CA PRO A 63 -19.41 1.36 8.40
C PRO A 63 -20.39 0.83 9.45
N PRO A 64 -20.52 1.51 10.60
CA PRO A 64 -21.57 1.18 11.55
C PRO A 64 -22.94 1.48 10.92
N GLY A 65 -23.96 0.77 11.39
CA GLY A 65 -25.30 0.78 10.82
C GLY A 65 -25.48 -0.14 9.61
N ALA A 66 -24.40 -0.71 9.05
CA ALA A 66 -24.49 -1.70 8.00
C ALA A 66 -25.08 -3.03 8.53
N THR A 67 -26.09 -3.56 7.84
CA THR A 67 -26.71 -4.87 8.07
C THR A 67 -26.34 -5.89 6.99
N GLY A 68 -25.73 -5.42 5.90
CA GLY A 68 -25.24 -6.23 4.79
C GLY A 68 -24.00 -5.60 4.18
N VAL A 69 -22.97 -6.40 3.93
CA VAL A 69 -21.77 -6.03 3.18
C VAL A 69 -21.44 -7.15 2.23
N SER A 70 -21.23 -6.81 0.96
CA SER A 70 -20.86 -7.77 -0.07
C SER A 70 -19.75 -7.27 -0.97
N ILE A 71 -19.00 -8.21 -1.53
CA ILE A 71 -18.00 -7.98 -2.58
C ILE A 71 -18.41 -8.76 -3.83
N GLY A 72 -18.31 -8.11 -4.98
CA GLY A 72 -18.55 -8.71 -6.28
C GLY A 72 -17.50 -8.28 -7.29
N GLY A 73 -17.53 -8.83 -8.49
CA GLY A 73 -16.69 -8.33 -9.57
C GLY A 73 -16.81 -9.14 -10.85
N GLU A 74 -15.83 -8.99 -11.71
CA GLU A 74 -15.51 -9.88 -12.85
C GLU A 74 -13.98 -10.00 -12.97
N SER A 75 -13.48 -11.05 -13.62
CA SER A 75 -12.04 -11.23 -13.83
C SER A 75 -11.75 -11.96 -15.13
N ASN A 76 -10.50 -11.87 -15.57
CA ASN A 76 -10.00 -12.60 -16.73
C ASN A 76 -9.95 -14.13 -16.51
N LEU A 77 -10.12 -14.64 -15.28
CA LEU A 77 -9.97 -16.06 -14.93
C LEU A 77 -11.18 -16.70 -14.26
N TRP A 78 -12.28 -15.97 -14.06
CA TRP A 78 -13.47 -16.57 -13.45
C TRP A 78 -14.30 -17.35 -14.46
N GLN A 79 -14.32 -16.90 -15.72
CA GLN A 79 -15.10 -17.50 -16.78
C GLN A 79 -14.17 -18.26 -17.71
N GLY A 80 -13.95 -19.56 -17.48
CA GLY A 80 -13.08 -20.31 -18.38
C GLY A 80 -12.93 -21.79 -18.10
N SER A 81 -13.85 -22.55 -18.69
CA SER A 81 -13.75 -23.99 -18.97
C SER A 81 -13.89 -24.93 -17.77
N ALA A 82 -14.66 -26.01 -17.97
CA ALA A 82 -14.83 -27.13 -17.04
C ALA A 82 -13.52 -27.97 -16.88
N GLY A 83 -12.38 -27.30 -16.76
CA GLY A 83 -11.05 -27.86 -16.55
C GLY A 83 -10.59 -27.79 -15.09
N ASP A 84 -9.42 -28.40 -14.88
CA ASP A 84 -8.73 -28.66 -13.61
C ASP A 84 -8.92 -27.55 -12.56
N ILE A 85 -9.59 -27.90 -11.45
CA ILE A 85 -9.83 -27.00 -10.31
C ILE A 85 -8.53 -26.55 -9.63
N SER A 86 -7.41 -27.25 -9.86
CA SER A 86 -6.14 -26.97 -9.22
C SER A 86 -5.52 -25.64 -9.67
N SER A 87 -5.81 -25.19 -10.89
CA SER A 87 -5.30 -23.94 -11.47
C SER A 87 -6.19 -22.73 -11.21
N ARG A 88 -7.36 -22.93 -10.58
CA ARG A 88 -8.31 -21.84 -10.33
C ARG A 88 -7.84 -20.99 -9.17
N VAL A 89 -8.01 -19.67 -9.31
CA VAL A 89 -7.86 -18.75 -8.18
C VAL A 89 -8.78 -19.20 -7.05
N ARG A 90 -8.27 -19.10 -5.81
CA ARG A 90 -9.00 -19.48 -4.61
C ARG A 90 -9.28 -18.26 -3.77
N PHE A 91 -10.43 -18.20 -3.11
CA PHE A 91 -10.75 -17.08 -2.26
C PHE A 91 -11.63 -17.45 -1.07
N LYS A 92 -11.65 -16.56 -0.07
CA LYS A 92 -12.53 -16.66 1.09
C LYS A 92 -12.71 -15.29 1.74
N ALA A 93 -13.86 -15.11 2.38
CA ALA A 93 -14.15 -13.95 3.20
C ALA A 93 -13.95 -14.26 4.69
N TYR A 94 -13.52 -13.26 5.46
CA TYR A 94 -13.37 -13.32 6.91
C TYR A 94 -13.95 -12.05 7.53
N ASP A 95 -14.62 -12.20 8.67
CA ASP A 95 -15.15 -11.08 9.46
C ASP A 95 -14.20 -10.64 10.59
N TYR A 96 -12.99 -11.19 10.59
CA TYR A 96 -11.85 -10.85 11.47
C TYR A 96 -10.56 -10.80 10.64
N ASP A 97 -9.50 -10.14 11.16
CA ASP A 97 -8.19 -10.14 10.50
C ASP A 97 -7.64 -11.56 10.49
N PRO A 98 -7.48 -12.19 9.31
CA PRO A 98 -7.09 -13.58 9.27
C PRO A 98 -5.56 -13.74 9.40
N GLY A 99 -4.83 -12.66 9.67
CA GLY A 99 -3.41 -12.61 9.98
C GLY A 99 -2.54 -12.78 8.74
N ASN A 100 -1.56 -13.69 8.77
CA ASN A 100 -0.63 -13.88 7.65
C ASN A 100 -1.11 -14.95 6.67
N PHE A 101 -0.73 -14.80 5.40
CA PHE A 101 -0.86 -15.87 4.42
C PHE A 101 0.33 -16.82 4.47
N ILE A 102 0.06 -18.12 4.46
CA ILE A 102 1.06 -19.18 4.44
C ILE A 102 0.81 -20.10 3.23
N TYR A 103 1.80 -20.17 2.35
CA TYR A 103 1.81 -21.10 1.22
C TYR A 103 1.98 -22.53 1.74
N GLU A 104 1.10 -23.44 1.31
CA GLU A 104 1.08 -24.90 1.54
C GLU A 104 2.27 -25.44 2.37
N PRO A 105 2.19 -25.42 3.72
CA PRO A 105 3.20 -26.08 4.53
C PRO A 105 3.05 -27.60 4.38
N THR A 106 4.15 -28.33 4.50
CA THR A 106 4.10 -29.79 4.59
C THR A 106 3.24 -30.29 5.76
N GLN A 107 3.11 -29.48 6.83
CA GLN A 107 2.16 -29.68 7.94
C GLN A 107 1.71 -28.34 8.55
N ARG A 108 0.41 -28.20 8.87
CA ARG A 108 -0.14 -27.05 9.61
C ARG A 108 0.36 -27.12 11.07
N PRO A 109 1.11 -26.13 11.58
CA PRO A 109 1.53 -26.12 12.97
C PRO A 109 0.31 -26.15 13.91
N ALA A 110 0.30 -27.09 14.86
CA ALA A 110 -0.77 -27.18 15.85
C ALA A 110 -0.83 -25.89 16.70
N GLY A 111 -2.04 -25.38 16.93
CA GLY A 111 -2.27 -24.22 17.80
C GLY A 111 -2.09 -22.84 17.15
N VAL A 112 -1.75 -22.75 15.86
CA VAL A 112 -1.67 -21.46 15.15
C VAL A 112 -3.00 -21.17 14.44
N THR A 113 -3.81 -20.29 15.01
CA THR A 113 -5.16 -19.95 14.50
C THR A 113 -5.21 -18.70 13.61
N ASN A 114 -4.21 -17.83 13.67
CA ASN A 114 -4.22 -16.51 13.03
C ASN A 114 -3.46 -16.48 11.68
N ASN A 115 -3.54 -17.57 10.92
CA ASN A 115 -2.94 -17.65 9.59
C ASN A 115 -3.94 -18.27 8.61
N VAL A 116 -3.93 -17.76 7.38
CA VAL A 116 -4.65 -18.34 6.25
C VAL A 116 -3.73 -19.22 5.45
N TYR A 117 -4.17 -20.46 5.19
CA TYR A 117 -3.49 -21.37 4.30
C TYR A 117 -4.20 -21.39 2.94
N ALA A 118 -3.46 -21.68 1.87
CA ALA A 118 -4.04 -21.82 0.52
C ALA A 118 -5.15 -22.90 0.45
N SER A 119 -5.09 -23.90 1.34
CA SER A 119 -6.09 -24.95 1.52
C SER A 119 -7.33 -24.52 2.32
N ASP A 120 -7.29 -23.38 3.03
CA ASP A 120 -8.46 -22.81 3.70
C ASP A 120 -9.38 -22.04 2.73
N LEU A 121 -8.95 -21.84 1.48
CA LEU A 121 -9.62 -21.04 0.45
C LEU A 121 -10.36 -21.92 -0.58
N GLU A 122 -11.46 -21.41 -1.11
CA GLU A 122 -12.31 -22.14 -2.05
C GLU A 122 -12.01 -21.75 -3.50
N PRO A 123 -11.98 -22.71 -4.46
CA PRO A 123 -11.75 -22.40 -5.86
C PRO A 123 -12.91 -21.58 -6.45
N ALA A 124 -12.59 -20.62 -7.32
CA ALA A 124 -13.58 -19.79 -7.98
C ALA A 124 -14.57 -20.62 -8.84
N GLY A 125 -15.86 -20.42 -8.61
CA GLY A 125 -16.96 -21.18 -9.24
C GLY A 125 -17.55 -20.58 -10.52
N GLY A 126 -17.00 -19.47 -11.05
CA GLY A 126 -17.56 -18.80 -12.24
C GLY A 126 -17.70 -17.28 -12.11
N GLY A 127 -17.60 -16.75 -10.89
CA GLY A 127 -17.63 -15.32 -10.59
C GLY A 127 -17.41 -15.04 -9.10
N LEU A 128 -17.17 -13.77 -8.75
CA LEU A 128 -17.13 -13.32 -7.36
C LEU A 128 -18.47 -12.70 -6.99
N SER A 129 -19.13 -13.30 -6.00
CA SER A 129 -20.29 -12.73 -5.33
C SER A 129 -20.32 -13.31 -3.92
N LEU A 130 -19.81 -12.55 -2.95
CA LEU A 130 -19.68 -12.99 -1.57
C LEU A 130 -20.31 -11.97 -0.62
N SER A 131 -21.05 -12.47 0.36
CA SER A 131 -21.42 -11.70 1.54
C SER A 131 -20.24 -11.75 2.53
N LEU A 132 -19.77 -10.58 2.95
CA LEU A 132 -18.74 -10.41 3.97
C LEU A 132 -19.35 -10.28 5.37
N TYR A 133 -20.55 -9.72 5.47
CA TYR A 133 -21.29 -9.56 6.71
C TYR A 133 -22.77 -9.42 6.40
N GLY A 134 -23.61 -10.29 6.94
CA GLY A 134 -25.06 -10.25 6.71
C GLY A 134 -25.45 -10.47 5.24
N LYS A 135 -26.53 -11.21 5.02
CA LYS A 135 -27.08 -11.36 3.66
C LYS A 135 -28.01 -10.19 3.37
N ILE A 136 -28.01 -9.68 2.13
CA ILE A 136 -29.02 -8.71 1.69
C ILE A 136 -30.42 -9.31 1.92
N GLY A 137 -31.28 -8.59 2.64
CA GLY A 137 -32.61 -9.06 3.05
C GLY A 137 -32.65 -9.93 4.32
N SER A 138 -31.53 -10.19 4.98
CA SER A 138 -31.49 -10.89 6.27
C SER A 138 -31.77 -9.95 7.45
N LYS A 139 -32.24 -10.51 8.57
CA LYS A 139 -32.42 -9.80 9.85
C LYS A 139 -31.11 -9.64 10.63
N THR A 140 -29.98 -9.49 9.93
CA THR A 140 -28.68 -9.32 10.58
C THR A 140 -28.69 -8.00 11.35
N PRO A 141 -28.33 -7.99 12.65
CA PRO A 141 -28.24 -6.75 13.42
C PRO A 141 -27.30 -5.74 12.74
N PRO A 142 -27.55 -4.42 12.85
CA PRO A 142 -26.60 -3.44 12.36
C PRO A 142 -25.27 -3.52 13.10
N LEU A 143 -24.15 -3.31 12.38
CA LEU A 143 -22.84 -3.14 13.02
C LEU A 143 -22.87 -1.92 13.96
N THR A 144 -22.45 -2.10 15.21
CA THR A 144 -22.43 -1.00 16.20
C THR A 144 -21.19 -0.11 16.08
N SER A 145 -20.12 -0.62 15.47
CA SER A 145 -18.85 0.10 15.27
C SER A 145 -18.27 -0.18 13.88
N PRO A 146 -17.55 0.78 13.28
CA PRO A 146 -16.81 0.52 12.05
C PRO A 146 -15.77 -0.60 12.27
N ARG A 147 -15.59 -1.47 11.29
CA ARG A 147 -14.54 -2.50 11.33
C ARG A 147 -14.15 -2.94 9.93
N TYR A 148 -12.99 -3.57 9.81
CA TYR A 148 -12.60 -4.25 8.59
C TYR A 148 -13.22 -5.65 8.50
N LEU A 149 -13.73 -5.94 7.31
CA LEU A 149 -13.97 -7.28 6.81
C LEU A 149 -12.87 -7.60 5.79
N TYR A 150 -12.60 -8.88 5.54
CA TYR A 150 -11.43 -9.27 4.78
C TYR A 150 -11.84 -10.19 3.64
N PHE A 151 -11.39 -9.86 2.45
CA PHE A 151 -11.43 -10.76 1.29
C PHE A 151 -9.99 -11.20 0.99
N VAL A 152 -9.78 -12.51 0.95
CA VAL A 152 -8.49 -13.10 0.62
C VAL A 152 -8.62 -13.84 -0.70
N LEU A 153 -7.65 -13.64 -1.58
CA LEU A 153 -7.50 -14.35 -2.84
C LEU A 153 -6.08 -14.91 -2.95
N TYR A 154 -5.95 -16.15 -3.42
CA TYR A 154 -4.70 -16.78 -3.77
C TYR A 154 -4.73 -17.19 -5.24
N ASN A 155 -3.68 -16.83 -5.97
CA ASN A 155 -3.48 -17.26 -7.34
C ASN A 155 -2.49 -18.44 -7.36
N PRO A 156 -2.91 -19.68 -7.67
CA PRO A 156 -2.01 -20.83 -7.68
C PRO A 156 -0.81 -20.68 -8.62
N ALA A 157 0.29 -21.36 -8.30
CA ALA A 157 1.52 -21.33 -9.10
C ALA A 157 1.32 -21.87 -10.54
N ASN A 158 0.38 -22.79 -10.72
CA ASN A 158 0.00 -23.38 -12.01
C ASN A 158 -1.16 -22.63 -12.71
N SER A 159 -1.50 -21.42 -12.26
CA SER A 159 -2.49 -20.58 -12.91
C SER A 159 -1.83 -19.64 -13.94
N VAL A 160 -2.57 -18.64 -14.41
CA VAL A 160 -2.02 -17.47 -15.12
C VAL A 160 -2.23 -16.22 -14.26
N ASN A 161 -1.65 -15.09 -14.67
CA ASN A 161 -1.79 -13.85 -13.91
C ASN A 161 -3.26 -13.41 -13.81
N PHE A 162 -3.69 -13.12 -12.59
CA PHE A 162 -5.07 -12.76 -12.28
C PHE A 162 -5.27 -11.24 -12.29
N THR A 163 -6.33 -10.78 -12.92
CA THR A 163 -6.76 -9.37 -12.95
C THR A 163 -8.27 -9.25 -12.81
N PHE A 164 -8.73 -8.26 -12.05
CA PHE A 164 -10.15 -7.93 -11.92
C PHE A 164 -10.64 -7.08 -13.09
N GLU A 165 -11.52 -7.58 -13.95
CA GLU A 165 -12.14 -6.73 -14.97
C GLU A 165 -13.05 -5.68 -14.33
N SER A 166 -13.76 -6.07 -13.27
CA SER A 166 -14.54 -5.19 -12.42
C SER A 166 -14.48 -5.66 -10.96
N LEU A 167 -14.72 -4.74 -10.03
CA LEU A 167 -14.79 -5.01 -8.60
C LEU A 167 -15.86 -4.11 -7.99
N SER A 168 -16.77 -4.66 -7.20
CA SER A 168 -17.80 -3.90 -6.51
C SER A 168 -17.87 -4.23 -5.03
N PHE A 169 -18.25 -3.23 -4.25
CA PHE A 169 -18.56 -3.36 -2.84
C PHE A 169 -19.93 -2.75 -2.61
N SER A 170 -20.82 -3.49 -1.95
CA SER A 170 -22.16 -3.01 -1.67
C SER A 170 -22.45 -3.09 -0.18
N PHE A 171 -23.10 -2.06 0.33
CA PHE A 171 -23.46 -1.91 1.74
C PHE A 171 -24.96 -1.67 1.86
N VAL A 172 -25.62 -2.44 2.70
CA VAL A 172 -27.00 -2.21 3.12
C VAL A 172 -26.97 -1.53 4.48
N ILE A 173 -27.42 -0.29 4.56
CA ILE A 173 -27.49 0.47 5.81
C ILE A 173 -28.89 0.30 6.40
N GLY A 174 -28.97 -0.48 7.49
CA GLY A 174 -30.23 -0.72 8.22
C GLY A 174 -30.44 0.19 9.42
N ASP A 175 -29.37 0.83 9.94
CA ASP A 175 -29.47 1.90 10.93
C ASP A 175 -28.80 3.16 10.38
N THR A 176 -29.62 4.03 9.78
CA THR A 176 -29.14 5.26 9.16
C THR A 176 -28.79 6.35 10.16
N ASN A 177 -29.31 6.29 11.40
CA ASN A 177 -28.92 7.21 12.46
C ASN A 177 -27.47 6.94 12.88
N LEU A 178 -27.14 5.66 13.11
CA LEU A 178 -25.79 5.27 13.51
C LEU A 178 -24.77 5.53 12.40
N TYR A 179 -25.11 5.20 11.15
CA TYR A 179 -24.27 5.52 10.00
C TYR A 179 -24.07 7.04 9.85
N THR A 180 -25.14 7.83 9.91
CA THR A 180 -25.08 9.29 9.76
C THR A 180 -24.29 9.93 10.89
N ALA A 181 -24.44 9.46 12.13
CA ALA A 181 -23.62 9.93 13.25
C ALA A 181 -22.13 9.65 13.03
N TRP A 182 -21.79 8.44 12.56
CA TRP A 182 -20.41 8.10 12.20
C TRP A 182 -19.88 8.97 11.06
N ARG A 183 -20.68 9.18 10.01
CA ARG A 183 -20.32 9.97 8.83
C ARG A 183 -20.16 11.46 9.15
N ASN A 184 -21.04 12.03 9.98
CA ASN A 184 -20.98 13.42 10.42
C ASN A 184 -19.76 13.71 11.29
N LYS A 185 -19.34 12.75 12.14
CA LYS A 185 -18.08 12.85 12.90
C LYS A 185 -16.85 12.75 12.02
N ARG A 186 -17.01 12.21 10.80
CA ARG A 186 -15.93 11.94 9.87
C ARG A 186 -16.28 12.51 8.50
N PRO A 187 -16.45 13.84 8.36
CA PRO A 187 -16.74 14.45 7.06
C PRO A 187 -15.63 14.10 6.04
N TRP A 188 -14.41 13.85 6.54
CA TRP A 188 -13.23 13.35 5.83
C TRP A 188 -13.17 11.84 5.60
N ALA A 189 -14.05 10.99 6.17
CA ALA A 189 -14.14 9.56 5.79
C ALA A 189 -14.75 9.53 4.39
N GLY A 190 -13.88 9.71 3.40
CA GLY A 190 -14.14 10.91 2.61
C GLY A 190 -13.02 11.45 1.75
N GLY A 191 -11.78 11.36 2.22
CA GLY A 191 -10.60 11.79 1.50
C GLY A 191 -9.42 10.87 1.77
N SER A 192 -8.40 11.03 0.92
CA SER A 192 -7.13 10.33 1.04
C SER A 192 -6.46 10.58 2.41
N GLY A 193 -6.02 9.54 3.13
CA GLY A 193 -5.31 9.72 4.42
C GLY A 193 -5.15 8.43 5.21
N ASN A 194 -4.68 8.57 6.46
CA ASN A 194 -4.57 7.47 7.45
C ASN A 194 -5.83 7.23 8.23
N ILE A 195 -6.79 8.10 7.98
CA ILE A 195 -7.96 8.22 8.79
C ILE A 195 -8.90 7.18 8.19
N ASP A 196 -8.73 5.97 8.69
CA ASP A 196 -9.29 4.78 8.10
C ASP A 196 -10.76 4.59 8.48
N GLY A 197 -11.29 5.53 9.27
CA GLY A 197 -12.66 5.57 9.73
C GLY A 197 -12.90 4.71 10.96
N ILE A 198 -11.85 4.04 11.49
CA ILE A 198 -11.85 3.21 12.68
C ILE A 198 -11.06 3.91 13.79
N GLY A 199 -11.79 4.42 14.78
CA GLY A 199 -11.19 4.92 16.02
C GLY A 199 -10.67 6.37 16.00
N GLU A 200 -10.58 7.03 14.84
CA GLU A 200 -10.17 8.45 14.81
C GLU A 200 -11.36 9.41 15.01
N GLU A 201 -11.11 10.53 15.70
CA GLU A 201 -12.05 11.65 15.82
C GLU A 201 -11.54 12.85 14.98
N TYR A 202 -12.47 13.68 14.48
CA TYR A 202 -12.11 14.88 13.73
C TYR A 202 -11.12 15.76 14.52
N GLY A 203 -9.89 15.89 14.03
CA GLY A 203 -8.82 16.65 14.69
C GLY A 203 -7.68 15.81 15.29
N SER A 204 -7.78 14.47 15.31
CA SER A 204 -6.63 13.62 15.64
C SER A 204 -5.66 13.58 14.46
N SER A 205 -4.47 14.14 14.64
CA SER A 205 -3.47 14.46 13.62
C SER A 205 -2.70 13.25 13.04
N SER A 206 -3.37 12.19 12.58
CA SER A 206 -2.71 11.08 11.87
C SER A 206 -3.01 11.14 10.36
N ASN A 207 -2.04 11.64 9.59
CA ASN A 207 -2.21 12.05 8.19
C ASN A 207 -1.34 11.20 7.22
N THR A 208 -1.23 9.90 7.46
CA THR A 208 -0.51 8.90 6.65
C THR A 208 -1.47 8.22 5.65
N ARG A 209 -1.53 8.69 4.41
CA ARG A 209 -2.22 7.96 3.33
C ARG A 209 -1.71 6.51 3.23
N THR A 210 -2.52 5.50 3.54
CA THR A 210 -2.21 4.11 3.16
C THR A 210 -2.59 3.86 1.69
N SER A 211 -1.85 4.49 0.79
CA SER A 211 -1.65 3.96 -0.56
C SER A 211 -0.84 2.66 -0.38
N SER A 212 -1.26 1.53 -0.99
CA SER A 212 -0.64 0.20 -0.86
C SER A 212 0.82 0.29 -0.42
N VAL A 213 1.10 -0.05 0.84
CA VAL A 213 2.40 0.20 1.46
C VAL A 213 3.44 -0.54 0.63
N LEU A 214 4.22 0.20 -0.16
CA LEU A 214 5.48 -0.30 -0.69
C LEU A 214 6.23 -0.86 0.52
N ASN A 215 6.47 -2.17 0.54
CA ASN A 215 7.17 -2.82 1.64
C ASN A 215 8.65 -2.45 1.55
N LEU A 216 8.96 -1.25 2.04
CA LEU A 216 10.30 -0.68 2.04
C LEU A 216 11.01 -1.10 3.34
N PRO A 217 12.26 -1.58 3.24
CA PRO A 217 13.09 -1.84 4.41
C PRO A 217 13.22 -0.62 5.31
N ASN A 218 13.20 -0.83 6.63
CA ASN A 218 13.40 0.21 7.62
C ASN A 218 14.88 0.61 7.70
N LEU A 219 15.19 1.88 7.43
CA LEU A 219 16.52 2.49 7.53
C LEU A 219 16.79 3.12 8.90
N GLY A 220 15.84 3.01 9.83
CA GLY A 220 15.92 3.45 11.20
C GLY A 220 15.47 4.89 11.45
N LEU A 221 15.73 5.35 12.67
CA LEU A 221 15.45 6.71 13.12
C LEU A 221 16.35 7.73 12.41
N ALA A 222 15.82 8.95 12.30
CA ALA A 222 16.53 10.10 11.79
C ALA A 222 17.82 10.42 12.55
N SER A 223 18.70 11.18 11.90
CA SER A 223 19.89 11.82 12.52
C SER A 223 19.50 12.70 13.71
N VAL A 224 18.41 13.46 13.57
CA VAL A 224 17.84 14.37 14.58
C VAL A 224 16.30 14.27 14.52
N GLY A 225 15.62 14.31 15.67
CA GLY A 225 14.15 14.21 15.77
C GLY A 225 13.61 12.77 15.76
N GLY A 226 12.29 12.63 15.68
CA GLY A 226 11.55 11.36 15.78
C GLY A 226 11.15 10.72 14.45
N SER A 227 11.60 11.25 13.30
CA SER A 227 11.26 10.68 11.99
C SER A 227 11.89 9.29 11.78
N VAL A 228 11.19 8.40 11.09
CA VAL A 228 11.68 7.07 10.69
C VAL A 228 11.76 7.00 9.16
N PHE A 229 12.83 6.42 8.64
CA PHE A 229 13.10 6.33 7.21
C PHE A 229 12.94 4.91 6.71
N PHE A 230 12.39 4.75 5.51
CA PHE A 230 12.25 3.46 4.84
C PHE A 230 12.73 3.59 3.40
N GLY A 231 13.48 2.63 2.89
CA GLY A 231 13.94 2.69 1.51
C GLY A 231 14.60 1.43 1.03
N GLY A 232 14.55 1.23 -0.28
CA GLY A 232 15.23 0.12 -0.92
C GLY A 232 15.28 0.26 -2.43
N ILE A 233 15.95 -0.69 -3.06
CA ILE A 233 16.08 -0.83 -4.50
C ILE A 233 15.45 -2.14 -4.98
N SER A 234 14.84 -2.11 -6.16
CA SER A 234 14.42 -3.28 -6.91
C SER A 234 15.08 -3.29 -8.30
N SER A 235 15.52 -4.47 -8.74
CA SER A 235 16.08 -4.72 -10.08
C SER A 235 15.05 -5.21 -11.11
N THR A 236 13.85 -5.55 -10.64
CA THR A 236 12.72 -5.91 -11.49
C THR A 236 11.57 -4.95 -11.21
N GLN A 237 10.90 -4.47 -12.25
CA GLN A 237 9.67 -3.71 -12.11
C GLN A 237 8.61 -4.64 -11.52
N GLY A 238 8.44 -4.66 -10.19
CA GLY A 238 7.75 -5.81 -9.60
C GLY A 238 8.36 -6.33 -8.30
N GLY A 239 9.68 -6.26 -8.20
CA GLY A 239 10.44 -6.96 -7.19
C GLY A 239 10.27 -6.42 -5.77
N ALA A 240 10.77 -7.21 -4.82
CA ALA A 240 10.94 -6.76 -3.45
C ALA A 240 12.02 -5.67 -3.39
N TYR A 241 11.77 -4.65 -2.57
CA TYR A 241 12.77 -3.62 -2.30
C TYR A 241 13.73 -4.13 -1.24
N LEU A 242 15.02 -4.11 -1.55
CA LEU A 242 16.09 -4.52 -0.64
C LEU A 242 16.89 -3.32 -0.18
N GLN A 243 17.28 -3.30 1.10
CA GLN A 243 18.15 -2.27 1.64
C GLN A 243 19.57 -2.44 1.09
N ARG A 244 20.01 -3.69 0.92
CA ARG A 244 21.31 -4.05 0.40
C ARG A 244 21.19 -5.03 -0.76
N THR A 245 21.85 -4.76 -1.88
CA THR A 245 21.83 -5.65 -3.03
C THR A 245 23.09 -5.57 -3.91
N ASN A 246 23.34 -6.62 -4.68
CA ASN A 246 24.21 -6.57 -5.87
C ASN A 246 23.32 -6.28 -7.07
N HIS A 247 23.60 -5.21 -7.82
CA HIS A 247 22.77 -4.77 -8.94
C HIS A 247 23.58 -4.74 -10.24
N PRO A 248 23.22 -5.53 -11.27
CA PRO A 248 23.94 -5.50 -12.54
C PRO A 248 23.85 -4.13 -13.20
N LEU A 249 24.94 -3.62 -13.75
CA LEU A 249 24.97 -2.32 -14.45
C LEU A 249 23.93 -2.23 -15.58
N SER A 250 23.65 -3.34 -16.25
CA SER A 250 22.68 -3.44 -17.35
C SER A 250 21.22 -3.41 -16.89
N SER A 251 20.93 -3.56 -15.60
CA SER A 251 19.57 -3.64 -15.07
C SER A 251 19.01 -2.27 -14.72
N VAL A 252 17.72 -2.07 -14.98
CA VAL A 252 17.01 -0.87 -14.49
C VAL A 252 16.89 -0.96 -12.97
N ALA A 253 17.40 0.05 -12.28
CA ALA A 253 17.18 0.28 -10.86
C ALA A 253 15.90 1.09 -10.66
N ASP A 254 15.08 0.63 -9.72
CA ASP A 254 13.96 1.38 -9.16
C ASP A 254 14.23 1.57 -7.67
N ILE A 255 14.54 2.79 -7.25
CA ILE A 255 14.86 3.15 -5.86
C ILE A 255 13.71 4.00 -5.31
N GLN A 256 13.10 3.49 -4.24
CA GLN A 256 11.98 4.12 -3.57
C GLN A 256 12.34 4.45 -2.12
N GLY A 257 11.81 5.57 -1.64
CA GLY A 257 11.95 6.02 -0.26
C GLY A 257 10.60 6.36 0.34
N ALA A 258 10.52 6.28 1.66
CA ALA A 258 9.42 6.83 2.43
C ALA A 258 9.92 7.36 3.77
N ILE A 259 9.20 8.35 4.29
CA ILE A 259 9.50 8.96 5.58
C ILE A 259 8.23 8.92 6.42
N GLN A 260 8.29 8.26 7.57
CA GLN A 260 7.34 8.51 8.65
C GLN A 260 7.83 9.75 9.39
N VAL A 261 7.16 10.87 9.16
CA VAL A 261 7.59 12.19 9.60
C VAL A 261 7.27 12.39 11.08
N ASP A 262 8.21 12.95 11.83
CA ASP A 262 7.98 13.41 13.20
C ASP A 262 6.73 14.31 13.24
N SER A 263 5.81 14.02 14.17
CA SER A 263 4.57 14.77 14.34
C SER A 263 4.75 16.29 14.39
N GLN A 264 5.86 16.80 14.92
CA GLN A 264 6.16 18.24 15.00
C GLN A 264 6.51 18.86 13.63
N HIS A 265 6.92 18.04 12.67
CA HIS A 265 7.30 18.44 11.32
C HIS A 265 6.18 18.28 10.29
N VAL A 266 5.09 17.58 10.63
CA VAL A 266 3.94 17.38 9.74
C VAL A 266 3.28 18.71 9.40
N GLY A 267 2.92 18.90 8.13
CA GLY A 267 2.31 20.14 7.62
C GLY A 267 3.31 21.25 7.31
N GLN A 268 4.58 21.09 7.67
CA GLN A 268 5.61 22.07 7.31
C GLN A 268 5.99 21.97 5.83
N ASN A 269 6.30 23.13 5.24
CA ASN A 269 6.83 23.23 3.89
C ASN A 269 8.35 23.05 3.91
N VAL A 270 8.87 22.04 3.20
CA VAL A 270 10.27 21.62 3.26
C VAL A 270 10.92 21.46 1.89
N GLU A 271 12.24 21.36 1.92
CA GLU A 271 13.05 20.89 0.80
C GLU A 271 13.35 19.40 0.97
N LEU A 272 13.17 18.57 -0.06
CA LEU A 272 13.63 17.18 -0.04
C LEU A 272 15.08 17.11 -0.52
N LEU A 273 15.90 16.33 0.19
CA LEU A 273 17.33 16.15 -0.09
C LEU A 273 17.60 14.69 -0.43
N ILE A 274 18.42 14.45 -1.44
CA ILE A 274 18.93 13.12 -1.81
C ILE A 274 20.43 13.26 -2.06
N PHE A 275 21.23 12.42 -1.44
CA PHE A 275 22.68 12.41 -1.60
C PHE A 275 23.23 11.00 -1.44
N ALA A 276 24.40 10.76 -1.99
CA ALA A 276 25.01 9.45 -1.95
C ALA A 276 26.53 9.55 -1.85
N SER A 277 27.13 8.55 -1.22
CA SER A 277 28.56 8.29 -1.40
C SER A 277 28.78 7.19 -2.43
N TYR A 278 29.76 7.39 -3.29
CA TYR A 278 30.16 6.44 -4.31
C TYR A 278 31.63 6.08 -4.14
N THR A 279 31.94 4.79 -4.14
CA THR A 279 33.31 4.26 -4.10
C THR A 279 33.52 3.46 -5.40
N PRO A 280 34.31 3.97 -6.35
CA PRO A 280 34.60 3.24 -7.58
C PRO A 280 35.28 1.88 -7.29
N PRO A 281 35.25 0.93 -8.25
CA PRO A 281 35.93 -0.34 -8.08
C PRO A 281 37.43 -0.15 -7.85
N ASN A 282 38.03 -1.00 -7.01
CA ASN A 282 39.48 -1.04 -6.75
C ASN A 282 40.08 0.25 -6.16
N THR A 283 39.28 1.10 -5.54
CA THR A 283 39.74 2.29 -4.83
C THR A 283 39.09 2.38 -3.45
N THR A 284 39.76 3.07 -2.53
CA THR A 284 39.21 3.47 -1.22
C THR A 284 38.71 4.92 -1.23
N GLN A 285 38.93 5.64 -2.32
CA GLN A 285 38.49 7.03 -2.47
C GLN A 285 36.97 7.07 -2.58
N ARG A 286 36.35 7.82 -1.68
CA ARG A 286 34.92 8.06 -1.66
C ARG A 286 34.62 9.41 -2.31
N LEU A 287 33.76 9.39 -3.31
CA LEU A 287 33.17 10.59 -3.91
C LEU A 287 31.78 10.79 -3.32
N TYR A 288 31.36 12.05 -3.20
CA TYR A 288 30.04 12.39 -2.71
C TYR A 288 29.26 13.09 -3.82
N TYR A 289 27.99 12.72 -3.94
CA TYR A 289 27.07 13.28 -4.92
C TYR A 289 25.79 13.70 -4.24
N MET A 290 25.12 14.70 -4.81
CA MET A 290 23.78 15.10 -4.44
C MET A 290 22.90 15.19 -5.68
N LEU A 291 21.60 15.00 -5.51
CA LEU A 291 20.62 15.19 -6.58
C LEU A 291 19.91 16.53 -6.40
N SER A 292 20.08 17.41 -7.37
CA SER A 292 19.36 18.69 -7.43
C SER A 292 18.22 18.61 -8.45
N SER A 293 17.47 19.70 -8.57
CA SER A 293 16.49 19.87 -9.67
C SER A 293 17.11 19.83 -11.08
N GLN A 294 18.42 20.03 -11.18
CA GLN A 294 19.19 20.04 -12.44
C GLN A 294 19.82 18.68 -12.75
N GLY A 295 19.81 17.75 -11.80
CA GLY A 295 20.38 16.42 -11.94
C GLY A 295 21.46 16.10 -10.89
N LEU A 296 22.33 15.16 -11.22
CA LEU A 296 23.39 14.69 -10.32
C LEU A 296 24.55 15.68 -10.29
N GLU A 297 24.97 16.10 -9.10
CA GLU A 297 26.06 17.04 -8.89
C GLU A 297 27.08 16.49 -7.90
N LEU A 298 28.36 16.84 -8.06
CA LEU A 298 29.39 16.55 -7.07
C LEU A 298 29.11 17.37 -5.79
N TRP A 299 29.26 16.73 -4.64
CA TRP A 299 29.05 17.33 -3.33
C TRP A 299 30.36 17.31 -2.52
N ASP A 300 30.59 18.34 -1.71
CA ASP A 300 31.79 18.52 -0.89
C ASP A 300 31.70 17.81 0.48
N GLY A 301 30.58 17.15 0.77
CA GLY A 301 30.32 16.50 2.05
C GLY A 301 29.83 17.45 3.15
N ASN A 302 29.69 18.75 2.89
CA ASN A 302 29.16 19.72 3.83
C ASN A 302 27.62 19.76 3.78
N PRO A 303 26.88 19.41 4.86
CA PRO A 303 25.42 19.38 4.83
C PRO A 303 24.77 20.73 4.44
N ASN A 304 25.45 21.85 4.70
CA ASN A 304 24.96 23.18 4.37
C ASN A 304 25.01 23.50 2.86
N SER A 305 25.85 22.80 2.09
CA SER A 305 25.95 22.97 0.63
C SER A 305 24.96 22.07 -0.13
N LEU A 306 24.24 21.17 0.54
CA LEU A 306 23.26 20.29 -0.09
C LEU A 306 22.17 21.09 -0.79
N LYS A 307 21.98 20.81 -2.06
CA LYS A 307 20.89 21.36 -2.88
C LYS A 307 19.64 20.50 -2.75
N ALA A 308 18.50 21.16 -2.86
CA ALA A 308 17.21 20.51 -2.85
C ALA A 308 16.97 19.74 -4.17
N TYR A 309 16.54 18.49 -4.05
CA TYR A 309 15.99 17.73 -5.16
C TYR A 309 14.59 18.27 -5.53
N LYS A 310 13.76 18.52 -4.51
CA LYS A 310 12.44 19.14 -4.63
C LYS A 310 12.27 20.19 -3.54
N GLN A 311 11.58 21.28 -3.87
CA GLN A 311 11.25 22.36 -2.94
C GLN A 311 9.72 22.48 -2.84
N GLY A 312 9.23 23.16 -1.80
CA GLY A 312 7.80 23.44 -1.70
C GLY A 312 6.96 22.25 -1.24
N ILE A 313 7.58 21.23 -0.64
CA ILE A 313 6.90 19.99 -0.26
C ILE A 313 6.26 20.16 1.11
N VAL A 314 4.93 20.05 1.18
CA VAL A 314 4.22 19.98 2.46
C VAL A 314 4.29 18.56 3.00
N LEU A 315 4.93 18.38 4.16
CA LEU A 315 5.10 17.05 4.75
C LEU A 315 3.77 16.46 5.22
N GLN A 316 3.53 15.21 4.85
CA GLN A 316 2.47 14.36 5.40
C GLN A 316 3.10 13.46 6.48
N SER A 317 2.30 12.87 7.39
CA SER A 317 2.91 12.01 8.43
C SER A 317 3.55 10.74 7.87
N TYR A 318 3.17 10.34 6.65
CA TYR A 318 3.93 9.40 5.83
C TYR A 318 4.06 9.94 4.42
N HIS A 319 5.30 10.03 3.96
CA HIS A 319 5.62 10.68 2.69
C HIS A 319 6.46 9.73 1.82
N PRO A 320 5.83 8.91 0.95
CA PRO A 320 6.53 8.08 -0.02
C PRO A 320 6.95 8.89 -1.25
N PHE A 321 8.10 8.57 -1.84
CA PHE A 321 8.56 9.18 -3.08
C PHE A 321 9.61 8.34 -3.80
N GLU A 322 9.68 8.53 -5.12
CA GLU A 322 10.72 7.95 -5.98
C GLU A 322 12.04 8.70 -5.78
N LEU A 323 13.11 7.95 -5.49
CA LEU A 323 14.46 8.49 -5.35
C LEU A 323 15.19 8.49 -6.68
N TYR A 324 15.07 7.39 -7.44
CA TYR A 324 15.73 7.22 -8.73
C TYR A 324 15.07 6.09 -9.53
N LYS A 325 14.98 6.27 -10.85
CA LYS A 325 14.56 5.21 -11.77
C LYS A 325 15.36 5.29 -13.06
N GLY A 326 16.07 4.21 -13.40
CA GLY A 326 16.94 4.18 -14.58
C GLY A 326 18.08 3.18 -14.47
N GLN A 327 19.01 3.19 -15.42
CA GLN A 327 20.22 2.38 -15.37
C GLN A 327 21.39 3.19 -14.79
N PHE A 328 22.19 2.56 -13.95
CA PHE A 328 23.45 3.17 -13.51
C PHE A 328 24.43 3.30 -14.67
N VAL A 329 25.32 4.28 -14.59
CA VAL A 329 26.30 4.58 -15.65
C VAL A 329 27.72 4.09 -15.32
N GLY A 330 27.92 3.52 -14.14
CA GLY A 330 29.21 2.98 -13.70
C GLY A 330 29.06 1.94 -12.58
N THR A 331 30.05 1.08 -12.46
CA THR A 331 30.16 0.05 -11.40
C THR A 331 30.76 0.64 -10.13
N GLY A 332 30.59 -0.03 -8.99
CA GLY A 332 31.13 0.38 -7.69
C GLY A 332 30.09 0.34 -6.57
N LEU A 333 30.49 0.80 -5.38
CA LEU A 333 29.63 0.82 -4.20
C LEU A 333 28.94 2.17 -4.07
N LEU A 334 27.60 2.17 -4.04
CA LEU A 334 26.76 3.33 -3.86
C LEU A 334 25.99 3.20 -2.53
N ASN A 335 26.11 4.20 -1.66
CA ASN A 335 25.32 4.30 -0.43
C ASN A 335 24.41 5.53 -0.54
N VAL A 336 23.10 5.30 -0.71
CA VAL A 336 22.12 6.37 -0.92
C VAL A 336 21.46 6.76 0.39
N TYR A 337 21.39 8.06 0.64
CA TYR A 337 20.74 8.70 1.77
C TYR A 337 19.71 9.72 1.28
N PHE A 338 18.71 9.99 2.09
CA PHE A 338 17.71 11.00 1.78
C PHE A 338 17.11 11.59 3.05
N GLY A 339 16.44 12.72 2.90
CA GLY A 339 15.98 13.52 4.01
C GLY A 339 15.17 14.72 3.57
N TYR A 340 14.97 15.63 4.52
CA TYR A 340 14.35 16.92 4.26
C TYR A 340 15.00 18.04 5.08
N ARG A 341 14.89 19.27 4.59
CA ARG A 341 15.33 20.48 5.27
C ARG A 341 14.13 21.33 5.64
N LEU A 342 14.02 21.66 6.92
CA LEU A 342 12.98 22.51 7.48
C LEU A 342 13.24 24.00 7.17
N PRO A 343 12.22 24.88 7.32
CA PRO A 343 12.39 26.32 7.09
C PRO A 343 13.51 26.97 7.92
N ASN A 344 13.73 26.47 9.13
CA ASN A 344 14.82 26.90 10.02
C ASN A 344 16.21 26.35 9.62
N LYS A 345 16.33 25.73 8.45
CA LYS A 345 17.54 25.11 7.88
C LYS A 345 18.05 23.87 8.60
N MET A 346 17.31 23.34 9.56
CA MET A 346 17.60 22.03 10.16
C MET A 346 17.39 20.92 9.13
N ILE A 347 18.37 20.02 9.04
CA ILE A 347 18.38 18.90 8.10
C ILE A 347 18.10 17.59 8.86
N ILE A 348 17.10 16.84 8.38
CA ILE A 348 16.66 15.56 8.95
C ILE A 348 16.88 14.48 7.90
N THR A 349 17.73 13.48 8.16
CA THR A 349 18.11 12.45 7.17
C THR A 349 18.06 11.05 7.75
N SER A 350 18.00 10.05 6.86
CA SER A 350 18.23 8.66 7.25
C SER A 350 19.63 8.49 7.87
N LYS A 351 19.72 7.67 8.92
CA LYS A 351 21.02 7.27 9.50
C LYS A 351 21.66 6.13 8.71
N GLN A 352 20.85 5.20 8.23
CA GLN A 352 21.30 4.11 7.36
C GLN A 352 21.06 4.46 5.89
N SER A 353 21.89 3.87 5.03
CA SER A 353 21.77 3.97 3.58
C SER A 353 21.02 2.79 2.98
N ILE A 354 20.60 3.00 1.73
CA ILE A 354 20.40 1.92 0.77
C ILE A 354 21.77 1.61 0.16
N ASP A 355 22.25 0.36 0.32
CA ASP A 355 23.57 -0.10 -0.07
C ASP A 355 23.50 -0.89 -1.39
N ILE A 356 24.15 -0.36 -2.43
CA ILE A 356 24.05 -0.92 -3.77
C ILE A 356 25.46 -1.19 -4.29
N ASN A 357 25.79 -2.46 -4.52
CA ASN A 357 27.00 -2.85 -5.21
C ASN A 357 26.69 -3.04 -6.70
N VAL A 358 27.08 -2.07 -7.53
CA VAL A 358 26.86 -2.11 -8.97
C VAL A 358 28.03 -2.82 -9.65
N PHE A 359 27.75 -3.85 -10.45
CA PHE A 359 28.80 -4.69 -11.06
C PHE A 359 28.59 -4.94 -12.56
#